data_AF-A0A3Q9G2G5-F1
#
_entry.id   AF-A0A3Q9G2G5-F1
#
_cell.length_a   1.000
_cell.length_b   1.000
_cell.length_c   1.000
_cell.angle_alpha   90.00
_cell.angle_beta   90.00
_cell.angle_gamma   90.00
#
_symmetry.space_group_name_H-M   'P 1'
#
loop_
_entity.id
_entity.type
_entity.pdbx_description
1 polymer ?
#
loop_
_entity_poly.entity_id
_entity_poly.type
_entity_poly.pdbx_seq_one_letter_code
_entity_poly.pdbx_strand_id
1 'polypeptide(L)'
;MTAHLGAPPERTISSPAALVAGPALTHRVWRTLTHALILGPAADNGPYGYLTHLQLSCTPLSCGPDLPSADDEDGLADWMAAHIDW
;
A
#
# COMPACT_ATOMS: atom_id res chain seq x y z
N MET A 1 -8.78 -12.36 7.70
CA MET A 1 -7.85 -11.67 6.77
C MET A 1 -8.40 -11.63 5.35
N THR A 2 -8.70 -12.76 4.71
CA THR A 2 -9.36 -12.83 3.38
C THR A 2 -10.69 -12.06 3.30
N ALA A 3 -11.47 -12.04 4.37
CA ALA A 3 -12.71 -11.25 4.45
C ALA A 3 -12.50 -9.72 4.25
N HIS A 4 -11.31 -9.20 4.57
CA HIS A 4 -11.00 -7.77 4.38
C HIS A 4 -10.61 -7.44 2.93
N LEU A 5 -10.04 -8.39 2.19
CA LEU A 5 -9.69 -8.20 0.77
C LEU A 5 -10.91 -8.19 -0.16
N GLY A 6 -12.09 -8.58 0.34
CA GLY A 6 -13.38 -8.39 -0.33
C GLY A 6 -14.12 -7.11 0.08
N ALA A 7 -13.59 -6.35 1.04
CA ALA A 7 -14.15 -5.11 1.55
C ALA A 7 -13.41 -3.89 0.96
N PRO A 8 -14.05 -2.70 0.89
CA PRO A 8 -13.35 -1.50 0.45
C PRO A 8 -12.16 -1.18 1.38
N PRO A 9 -11.05 -0.63 0.83
CA PRO A 9 -9.89 -0.24 1.63
C PRO A 9 -10.24 0.90 2.60
N GLU A 10 -9.57 0.92 3.75
CA GLU A 10 -9.70 1.98 4.77
C GLU A 10 -9.05 3.28 4.29
N ARG A 11 -7.97 3.15 3.50
CA ARG A 11 -7.29 4.27 2.82
C ARG A 11 -6.89 3.88 1.40
N THR A 12 -7.04 4.83 0.50
CA THR A 12 -6.52 4.77 -0.88
C THR A 12 -5.76 6.06 -1.15
N ILE A 13 -4.52 5.95 -1.61
CA ILE A 13 -3.72 7.11 -2.02
C ILE A 13 -3.10 6.87 -3.39
N SER A 14 -2.85 7.94 -4.12
CA SER A 14 -2.10 7.88 -5.37
C SER A 14 -0.64 7.49 -5.08
N SER A 15 -0.10 6.59 -5.89
CA SER A 15 1.33 6.28 -5.85
C SER A 15 2.09 7.32 -6.68
N PRO A 16 3.29 7.75 -6.23
CA PRO A 16 4.19 8.53 -7.07
C PRO A 16 4.75 7.70 -8.24
N ALA A 17 4.63 6.37 -8.19
CA ALA A 17 4.95 5.52 -9.34
C ALA A 17 3.96 5.81 -10.48
N ALA A 18 4.50 6.15 -11.64
CA ALA A 18 3.72 6.49 -12.83
C ALA A 18 3.98 5.49 -13.95
N LEU A 19 2.90 5.06 -14.59
CA LEU A 19 2.97 4.39 -15.89
C LEU A 19 3.14 5.47 -16.97
N VAL A 20 4.03 5.24 -17.93
CA VAL A 20 4.22 6.13 -19.09
C VAL A 20 2.91 6.36 -19.85
N ALA A 21 2.07 5.33 -19.93
CA ALA A 21 0.71 5.40 -20.40
C ALA A 21 -0.16 4.47 -19.55
N GLY A 22 -1.02 5.02 -18.70
CA GLY A 22 -1.89 4.23 -17.84
C GLY A 22 -2.62 5.07 -16.80
N PRO A 23 -3.60 4.48 -16.09
CA PRO A 23 -4.25 5.13 -14.97
C PRO A 23 -3.25 5.38 -13.84
N ALA A 24 -3.55 6.37 -12.99
CA ALA A 24 -2.79 6.62 -11.78
C ALA A 24 -2.77 5.35 -10.91
N LEU A 25 -1.57 4.96 -10.48
CA LEU A 25 -1.41 3.83 -9.57
C LEU A 25 -1.80 4.25 -8.16
N THR A 26 -2.27 3.31 -7.36
CA THR A 26 -2.72 3.60 -5.99
C THR A 26 -2.14 2.61 -4.99
N HIS A 27 -1.86 3.09 -3.79
CA HIS A 27 -1.71 2.24 -2.61
C HIS A 27 -3.06 2.11 -1.93
N ARG A 28 -3.42 0.89 -1.54
CA ARG A 28 -4.65 0.57 -0.82
C ARG A 28 -4.29 -0.11 0.48
N VAL A 29 -4.82 0.42 1.57
CA VAL A 29 -4.53 -0.04 2.92
C VAL A 29 -5.79 -0.61 3.55
N TRP A 30 -5.66 -1.81 4.11
CA TRP A 30 -6.62 -2.40 5.01
C TRP A 30 -5.92 -2.67 6.33
N ARG A 31 -6.58 -2.36 7.44
CA ARG A 31 -6.11 -2.82 8.75
C ARG A 31 -7.07 -3.83 9.33
N THR A 32 -6.47 -4.77 10.04
CA THR A 32 -7.14 -5.63 10.99
C THR A 32 -6.59 -5.31 12.37
N LEU A 33 -7.17 -5.89 13.42
CA LEU A 33 -6.67 -5.69 14.79
C LEU A 33 -5.20 -6.09 14.97
N THR A 34 -4.66 -6.95 14.08
CA THR A 34 -3.33 -7.54 14.25
C THR A 34 -2.41 -7.37 13.05
N HIS A 35 -2.91 -6.93 11.90
CA HIS A 35 -2.13 -6.85 10.65
C HIS A 35 -2.56 -5.66 9.80
N ALA A 36 -1.58 -5.05 9.14
CA ALA A 36 -1.77 -4.16 8.01
C ALA A 36 -1.62 -4.96 6.72
N LEU A 37 -2.57 -4.79 5.80
CA LEU A 37 -2.48 -5.27 4.43
C LEU A 37 -2.35 -4.04 3.53
N ILE A 38 -1.29 -4.01 2.74
CA ILE A 38 -1.01 -2.90 1.83
C ILE A 38 -0.82 -3.46 0.44
N LEU A 39 -1.68 -3.06 -0.49
CA LEU A 39 -1.54 -3.36 -1.91
C LEU A 39 -1.02 -2.11 -2.61
N GLY A 40 0.12 -2.21 -3.26
CA GLY A 40 0.73 -1.09 -3.95
C GLY A 40 1.58 -1.51 -5.15
N PRO A 41 1.98 -0.55 -6.00
CA PRO A 41 2.92 -0.82 -7.08
C PRO A 41 4.32 -1.11 -6.52
N ALA A 42 4.92 -2.18 -7.03
CA ALA A 42 6.32 -2.53 -6.80
C ALA A 42 7.11 -2.29 -8.09
N ALA A 43 8.27 -1.67 -7.96
CA ALA A 43 9.18 -1.47 -9.09
C ALA A 43 9.73 -2.83 -9.57
N ASP A 44 9.60 -3.12 -10.86
CA ASP A 44 10.34 -4.20 -11.50
C ASP A 44 11.70 -3.68 -11.94
N ASN A 45 12.77 -4.05 -11.23
CA ASN A 45 14.14 -3.76 -11.67
C ASN A 45 14.68 -4.83 -12.63
N GLY A 46 13.82 -5.73 -13.13
CA GLY A 46 14.15 -6.75 -14.10
C GLY A 46 14.44 -6.21 -15.51
N PRO A 47 14.74 -7.10 -16.47
CA PRO A 47 15.10 -6.72 -17.85
C PRO A 47 13.99 -5.97 -18.60
N TYR A 48 12.78 -5.97 -18.05
CA TYR A 48 11.61 -5.27 -18.57
C TYR A 48 11.14 -4.17 -17.61
N GLY A 49 12.01 -3.19 -17.33
CA GLY A 49 11.75 -2.09 -16.39
C GLY A 49 10.62 -1.12 -16.75
N TYR A 50 9.79 -1.46 -17.74
CA TYR A 50 8.51 -0.81 -18.02
C TYR A 50 7.32 -1.54 -17.41
N LEU A 51 7.52 -2.73 -16.82
CA LEU A 51 6.49 -3.45 -16.09
C LEU A 51 6.36 -2.88 -14.68
N THR A 52 5.12 -2.71 -14.24
CA THR A 52 4.81 -2.40 -12.84
C THR A 52 4.05 -3.56 -12.26
N HIS A 53 4.60 -4.17 -11.22
CA HIS A 53 3.92 -5.23 -10.48
C HIS A 53 3.05 -4.62 -9.39
N LEU A 54 1.99 -5.32 -9.01
CA LEU A 54 1.27 -5.02 -7.78
C LEU A 54 1.68 -6.04 -6.73
N GLN A 55 2.11 -5.55 -5.57
CA GLN A 55 2.51 -6.38 -4.45
C GLN A 55 1.56 -6.16 -3.29
N LEU A 56 1.16 -7.29 -2.68
CA LEU A 56 0.39 -7.30 -1.45
C LEU A 56 1.35 -7.63 -0.30
N SER A 57 1.60 -6.66 0.56
CA SER A 57 2.34 -6.84 1.80
C SER A 57 1.37 -7.07 2.96
N CYS A 58 1.74 -7.94 3.90
CA CYS A 58 0.94 -8.28 5.07
C CYS A 58 1.86 -8.30 6.29
N THR A 59 1.77 -7.25 7.09
CA THR A 59 2.72 -7.01 8.18
C THR A 59 1.99 -6.99 9.52
N PRO A 60 2.48 -7.71 10.54
CA PRO A 60 1.90 -7.65 11.87
C PRO A 60 1.94 -6.22 12.43
N LEU A 61 0.78 -5.75 12.91
CA LEU A 61 0.67 -4.53 13.70
C LEU A 61 0.91 -4.91 15.15
N SER A 62 2.16 -4.86 15.61
CA SER A 62 2.47 -4.96 17.04
C SER A 62 1.80 -3.77 17.75
N CYS A 63 0.61 -4.00 18.30
CA CYS A 63 -0.20 -3.06 19.09
C CYS A 63 -0.91 -1.92 18.32
N GLY A 64 -1.24 -2.13 17.04
CA GLY A 64 -2.19 -1.27 16.31
C GLY A 64 -1.82 0.21 16.23
N PRO A 65 -0.69 0.58 15.60
CA PRO A 65 -0.42 1.98 15.30
C PRO A 65 -1.58 2.53 14.45
N ASP A 66 -2.15 3.62 14.95
CA ASP A 66 -3.23 4.32 14.27
C ASP A 66 -2.76 4.82 12.90
N LEU A 67 -3.69 4.84 11.94
CA LEU A 67 -3.41 5.51 10.69
C LEU A 67 -3.28 7.02 10.95
N PRO A 68 -2.33 7.68 10.28
CA PRO A 68 -2.27 9.14 10.29
C PRO A 68 -3.57 9.74 9.75
N SER A 69 -3.74 11.05 10.00
CA SER A 69 -4.92 11.78 9.55
C SER A 69 -5.12 11.63 8.04
N ALA A 70 -6.37 11.73 7.58
CA ALA A 70 -6.67 11.62 6.15
C ALA A 70 -5.99 12.73 5.31
N ASP A 71 -5.73 13.88 5.93
CA ASP A 71 -5.06 15.03 5.29
C ASP A 71 -3.53 14.97 5.38
N ASP A 72 -2.98 13.93 6.02
CA ASP A 72 -1.54 13.75 6.23
C ASP A 72 -0.98 12.70 5.28
N GLU A 73 -0.85 13.08 4.00
CA GLU A 73 -0.36 12.19 2.94
C GLU A 73 1.10 11.75 3.18
N ASP A 74 1.94 12.66 3.66
CA ASP A 74 3.35 12.39 3.98
C ASP A 74 3.46 11.42 5.15
N GLY A 75 2.70 11.65 6.22
CA GLY A 75 2.65 10.73 7.37
C GLY A 75 2.13 9.34 6.97
N LEU A 76 1.19 9.26 6.02
CA LEU A 76 0.71 7.97 5.51
C LEU A 76 1.76 7.25 4.66
N ALA A 77 2.54 7.99 3.86
CA ALA A 77 3.67 7.41 3.13
C ALA A 77 4.73 6.85 4.08
N ASP A 78 5.10 7.59 5.13
CA ASP A 78 6.04 7.13 6.15
C ASP A 78 5.50 5.91 6.92
N TRP A 79 4.21 5.92 7.28
CA TRP A 79 3.56 4.79 7.92
C TRP A 79 3.61 3.54 7.04
N MET A 80 3.33 3.68 5.74
CA MET A 80 3.43 2.56 4.81
C MET A 80 4.87 2.07 4.68
N ALA A 81 5.87 2.96 4.55
CA ALA A 81 7.27 2.56 4.47
C ALA A 81 7.75 1.80 5.71
N ALA A 82 7.23 2.13 6.90
CA ALA A 82 7.54 1.42 8.14
C ALA A 82 6.87 0.04 8.25
N HIS A 83 5.81 -0.22 7.47
CA HIS A 83 5.00 -1.44 7.56
C HIS A 83 4.94 -2.25 6.27
N ILE A 84 5.62 -1.85 5.21
CA ILE A 84 5.79 -2.66 4.01
C ILE A 84 7.17 -3.31 4.05
N ASP A 85 7.19 -4.63 3.97
CA ASP A 85 8.37 -5.39 3.54
C ASP A 85 8.20 -5.67 2.04
N TRP A 86 9.07 -5.11 1.20
CA TRP A 86 9.05 -5.25 -0.27
C TRP A 86 9.90 -6.44 -0.72
#